data_AF-A0AA41W1K5-F1
#
_entry.id   AF-A0AA41W1K5-F1
#
_cell.length_a   1.000
_cell.length_b   1.000
_cell.length_c   1.000
_cell.angle_alpha   90.00
_cell.angle_beta   90.00
_cell.angle_gamma   90.00
#
_symmetry.space_group_name_H-M   'P 1'
#
loop_
_entity.id
_entity.type
_entity.pdbx_description
1 polymer ?
#
loop_
_entity_poly.entity_id
_entity_poly.type
_entity_poly.pdbx_seq_one_letter_code
_entity_poly.pdbx_strand_id
1 'polypeptide(L)'
;MQEKMVYKLCHILENTDVAFDVLTSSCAEQGNTAAMMLGAGFKPQTEPHLRGMLTAIRAAQLKGLLEKTRIFVPQGRWLMGCFDELGVLEQGQCFIQSSAPLLENCFSHHGLGFSGTKRDLLIVKGTVVIAKNPCLHPGDVRILEAVDAPGLHHLVDCLVFPQKGDRPHANEASGSDLDGDLYFVTWDENLIPPSKRSWIPMDYSPAEIQKLQRPVNHLDIVDFFVKNMVNEKLGTICNALVVHADQSEYGALDEKCIKLAELAATAVDFPKTGKVVAMPQELKPKMYPDFMGKEDYLSYKSKKVLGELYRKIKDSPDMMLACSDKDTLAVPQVEDIPYDRDLGIQGSADFIKEAWDCKCIYDGQLDSLLDQFNVKSEEEVVTGHVWSMPKYNSRKQGELKEKLKHAYNSVRSEFKRVFENLGEDSKSLTEGEKNTKYEQKASAWYQVTYHPHWVKKSVELRNSDDKEVATPLLSFAWVPAEYLVRIKIRRRDVKKLDMKKPINSLAGYLVDKI
;
A
#
# COMPACT_ATOMS: atom_id res chain seq x y z
N MET A 1 -15.32 5.27 11.52
CA MET A 1 -14.41 5.03 10.37
C MET A 1 -14.22 3.54 10.07
N GLN A 2 -13.77 2.72 11.03
CA GLN A 2 -13.56 1.27 10.83
C GLN A 2 -14.78 0.56 10.24
N GLU A 3 -15.98 0.77 10.79
CA GLU A 3 -17.22 0.13 10.31
C GLU A 3 -17.50 0.42 8.83
N LYS A 4 -17.27 1.66 8.38
CA LYS A 4 -17.41 2.04 6.96
C LYS A 4 -16.40 1.30 6.09
N MET A 5 -15.17 1.12 6.57
CA MET A 5 -14.13 0.36 5.86
C MET A 5 -14.51 -1.11 5.77
N VAL A 6 -14.95 -1.74 6.88
CA VAL A 6 -15.41 -3.12 6.90
C VAL A 6 -16.58 -3.31 5.94
N TYR A 7 -17.61 -2.45 6.02
CA TYR A 7 -18.75 -2.48 5.11
C TYR A 7 -18.34 -2.49 3.63
N LYS A 8 -17.40 -1.60 3.24
CA LYS A 8 -16.88 -1.58 1.87
C LYS A 8 -16.15 -2.87 1.50
N LEU A 9 -15.35 -3.41 2.42
CA LEU A 9 -14.62 -4.66 2.21
C LEU A 9 -15.55 -5.88 2.08
N CYS A 10 -16.67 -5.90 2.79
CA CYS A 10 -17.67 -6.96 2.67
C CYS A 10 -18.34 -6.96 1.28
N HIS A 11 -18.57 -5.78 0.70
CA HIS A 11 -19.24 -5.64 -0.59
C HIS A 11 -18.30 -5.51 -1.79
N ILE A 12 -16.98 -5.63 -1.59
CA ILE A 12 -15.98 -5.45 -2.65
C ILE A 12 -16.14 -6.46 -3.80
N LEU A 13 -16.66 -7.66 -3.52
CA LEU A 13 -16.87 -8.72 -4.52
C LEU A 13 -18.25 -8.66 -5.18
N GLU A 14 -19.15 -7.80 -4.71
CA GLU A 14 -20.56 -7.73 -5.14
C GLU A 14 -20.84 -6.41 -5.87
N ASN A 15 -20.30 -5.31 -5.36
CA ASN A 15 -20.56 -3.97 -5.83
C ASN A 15 -19.31 -3.36 -6.48
N THR A 16 -19.37 -3.16 -7.80
CA THR A 16 -18.25 -2.64 -8.59
C THR A 16 -17.89 -1.20 -8.26
N ASP A 17 -18.88 -0.35 -7.92
CA ASP A 17 -18.63 1.03 -7.49
C ASP A 17 -17.85 1.04 -6.17
N VAL A 18 -18.22 0.17 -5.22
CA VAL A 18 -17.51 0.01 -3.93
C VAL A 18 -16.10 -0.54 -4.15
N ALA A 19 -15.95 -1.55 -5.02
CA ALA A 19 -14.64 -2.10 -5.35
C ALA A 19 -13.70 -1.04 -5.94
N PHE A 20 -14.21 -0.25 -6.89
CA PHE A 20 -13.44 0.81 -7.52
C PHE A 20 -13.02 1.89 -6.51
N ASP A 21 -13.93 2.30 -5.63
CA ASP A 21 -13.64 3.27 -4.57
C ASP A 21 -12.58 2.74 -3.58
N VAL A 22 -12.66 1.47 -3.15
CA VAL A 22 -11.63 0.87 -2.28
C VAL A 22 -10.27 0.86 -2.98
N LEU A 23 -10.19 0.43 -4.24
CA LEU A 23 -8.94 0.33 -4.99
C LEU A 23 -8.28 1.69 -5.21
N THR A 24 -9.06 2.66 -5.67
CA THR A 24 -8.54 4.01 -5.99
C THR A 24 -8.20 4.82 -4.76
N SER A 25 -8.84 4.55 -3.61
CA SER A 25 -8.55 5.26 -2.36
C SER A 25 -7.41 4.63 -1.56
N SER A 26 -7.40 3.31 -1.39
CA SER A 26 -6.58 2.63 -0.37
C SER A 26 -5.50 1.70 -0.92
N CYS A 27 -5.50 1.43 -2.23
CA CYS A 27 -4.54 0.56 -2.91
C CYS A 27 -3.96 1.24 -4.16
N ALA A 28 -3.73 2.56 -4.11
CA ALA A 28 -3.12 3.29 -5.22
C ALA A 28 -1.77 2.64 -5.57
N GLU A 29 -1.55 2.37 -6.86
CA GLU A 29 -0.49 1.52 -7.44
C GLU A 29 -0.82 0.01 -7.50
N GLN A 30 -0.99 -0.68 -6.36
CA GLN A 30 -1.19 -2.14 -6.37
C GLN A 30 -2.56 -2.56 -6.94
N GLY A 31 -3.56 -1.67 -6.84
CA GLY A 31 -4.92 -1.89 -7.34
C GLY A 31 -5.17 -1.40 -8.76
N ASN A 32 -4.16 -0.83 -9.45
CA ASN A 32 -4.38 -0.13 -10.73
C ASN A 32 -4.97 -1.06 -11.81
N THR A 33 -4.45 -2.28 -11.97
CA THR A 33 -4.99 -3.24 -12.95
C THR A 33 -6.46 -3.54 -12.68
N ALA A 34 -6.81 -3.88 -11.43
CA ALA A 34 -8.19 -4.14 -11.03
C ALA A 34 -9.10 -2.91 -11.21
N ALA A 35 -8.60 -1.71 -10.91
CA ALA A 35 -9.34 -0.46 -11.10
C ALA A 35 -9.60 -0.17 -12.59
N MET A 36 -8.62 -0.41 -13.45
CA MET A 36 -8.78 -0.29 -14.90
C MET A 36 -9.80 -1.30 -15.43
N MET A 37 -9.76 -2.55 -14.94
CA MET A 37 -10.75 -3.58 -15.31
C MET A 37 -12.17 -3.15 -14.94
N LEU A 38 -12.38 -2.68 -13.71
CA LEU A 38 -13.68 -2.18 -13.24
C LEU A 38 -14.15 -0.98 -14.07
N GLY A 39 -13.26 -0.03 -14.35
CA GLY A 39 -13.56 1.14 -15.18
C GLY A 39 -13.93 0.77 -16.62
N ALA A 40 -13.30 -0.27 -17.18
CA ALA A 40 -13.65 -0.82 -18.49
C ALA A 40 -15.02 -1.51 -18.51
N GLY A 41 -15.49 -1.97 -17.34
CA GLY A 41 -16.80 -2.62 -17.16
C GLY A 41 -16.73 -4.11 -16.86
N PHE A 42 -15.55 -4.66 -16.58
CA PHE A 42 -15.43 -6.02 -16.04
C PHE A 42 -16.05 -6.08 -14.64
N LYS A 43 -16.60 -7.25 -14.32
CA LYS A 43 -17.28 -7.48 -13.05
C LYS A 43 -16.64 -8.64 -12.29
N PRO A 44 -16.45 -8.55 -10.97
CA PRO A 44 -15.83 -9.63 -10.20
C PRO A 44 -16.70 -10.90 -10.08
N GLN A 45 -17.97 -10.86 -10.51
CA GLN A 45 -18.80 -12.06 -10.59
C GLN A 45 -18.52 -12.88 -11.86
N THR A 46 -17.99 -12.24 -12.90
CA THR A 46 -17.75 -12.87 -14.20
C THR A 46 -16.27 -12.97 -14.53
N GLU A 47 -15.44 -12.09 -14.01
CA GLU A 47 -14.01 -12.06 -14.32
C GLU A 47 -13.23 -12.68 -13.14
N PRO A 48 -12.66 -13.90 -13.30
CA PRO A 48 -12.02 -14.64 -12.20
C PRO A 48 -10.73 -14.01 -11.69
N HIS A 49 -9.90 -13.42 -12.55
CA HIS A 49 -8.65 -12.76 -12.14
C HIS A 49 -8.93 -11.49 -11.31
N LEU A 50 -9.91 -10.69 -11.70
CA LEU A 50 -10.41 -9.54 -10.94
C LEU A 50 -10.95 -9.98 -9.59
N ARG A 51 -11.76 -11.05 -9.57
CA ARG A 51 -12.30 -11.62 -8.33
C ARG A 51 -11.17 -12.04 -7.39
N GLY A 52 -10.16 -12.73 -7.91
CA GLY A 52 -8.99 -13.15 -7.14
C GLY A 52 -8.19 -11.96 -6.59
N MET A 53 -7.90 -10.94 -7.41
CA MET A 53 -7.22 -9.71 -6.96
C MET A 53 -8.01 -8.99 -5.85
N LEU A 54 -9.33 -8.82 -6.02
CA LEU A 54 -10.17 -8.17 -5.01
C LEU A 54 -10.27 -8.99 -3.72
N THR A 55 -10.29 -10.32 -3.82
CA THR A 55 -10.27 -11.22 -2.66
C THR A 55 -8.95 -11.09 -1.90
N ALA A 56 -7.83 -11.02 -2.63
CA ALA A 56 -6.51 -10.82 -2.05
C ALA A 56 -6.39 -9.49 -1.30
N ILE A 57 -6.85 -8.41 -1.92
CA ILE A 57 -6.90 -7.06 -1.32
C ILE A 57 -7.80 -7.06 -0.09
N ARG A 58 -9.00 -7.66 -0.19
CA ARG A 58 -9.94 -7.78 0.93
C ARG A 58 -9.31 -8.47 2.13
N ALA A 59 -8.73 -9.65 1.92
CA ALA A 59 -8.09 -10.43 2.98
C ALA A 59 -6.95 -9.64 3.64
N ALA A 60 -6.10 -8.99 2.86
CA ALA A 60 -4.98 -8.22 3.39
C ALA A 60 -5.42 -6.97 4.16
N GLN A 61 -6.43 -6.23 3.69
CA GLN A 61 -6.94 -5.06 4.42
C GLN A 61 -7.63 -5.46 5.72
N LEU A 62 -8.46 -6.52 5.71
CA LEU A 62 -9.10 -7.02 6.93
C LEU A 62 -8.06 -7.56 7.94
N LYS A 63 -7.02 -8.25 7.47
CA LYS A 63 -5.88 -8.65 8.31
C LYS A 63 -5.13 -7.44 8.86
N GLY A 64 -4.93 -6.39 8.07
CA GLY A 64 -4.33 -5.13 8.50
C GLY A 64 -5.16 -4.43 9.58
N LEU A 65 -6.50 -4.50 9.49
CA LEU A 65 -7.41 -4.02 10.53
C LEU A 65 -7.28 -4.85 11.82
N LEU A 66 -7.22 -6.18 11.71
CA LEU A 66 -7.09 -7.07 12.86
C LEU A 66 -5.75 -6.91 13.59
N GLU A 67 -4.64 -7.00 12.86
CA GLU A 67 -3.30 -7.09 13.48
C GLU A 67 -2.71 -5.72 13.85
N LYS A 68 -3.13 -4.66 13.15
CA LYS A 68 -2.49 -3.34 13.21
C LYS A 68 -3.48 -2.18 13.28
N THR A 69 -4.79 -2.43 13.29
CA THR A 69 -5.82 -1.37 13.27
C THR A 69 -5.58 -0.35 12.14
N ARG A 70 -5.16 -0.83 10.95
CA ARG A 70 -4.91 0.03 9.79
C ARG A 70 -6.22 0.53 9.18
N ILE A 71 -6.75 1.62 9.73
CA ILE A 71 -7.97 2.27 9.26
C ILE A 71 -7.58 3.32 8.20
N PHE A 72 -8.17 3.22 7.02
CA PHE A 72 -7.95 4.20 5.96
C PHE A 72 -8.58 5.56 6.34
N VAL A 73 -7.81 6.64 6.16
CA VAL A 73 -8.22 8.04 6.41
C VAL A 73 -8.26 8.77 5.08
N PRO A 74 -9.46 9.01 4.48
CA PRO A 74 -9.55 9.64 3.16
C PRO A 74 -8.92 11.04 3.09
N GLN A 75 -9.12 11.81 4.17
CA GLN A 75 -8.61 13.17 4.34
C GLN A 75 -7.28 13.20 5.10
N GLY A 76 -6.40 12.24 4.79
CA GLY A 76 -5.07 12.16 5.37
C GLY A 76 -4.00 11.71 4.37
N ARG A 77 -2.76 12.11 4.62
CA ARG A 77 -1.59 11.81 3.77
C ARG A 77 -0.37 11.51 4.64
N TRP A 78 0.57 10.76 4.07
CA TRP A 78 1.94 10.70 4.54
C TRP A 78 2.76 11.63 3.66
N LEU A 79 3.32 12.70 4.23
CA LEU A 79 4.01 13.75 3.49
C LEU A 79 5.42 13.91 4.03
N MET A 80 6.38 14.12 3.14
CA MET A 80 7.74 14.48 3.53
C MET A 80 7.74 15.89 4.12
N GLY A 81 8.36 16.08 5.28
CA GLY A 81 8.53 17.39 5.87
C GLY A 81 9.58 18.19 5.12
N CYS A 82 9.28 19.46 4.84
CA CYS A 82 10.25 20.45 4.40
C CYS A 82 9.98 21.80 5.07
N PHE A 83 10.77 22.80 4.72
CA PHE A 83 10.76 24.10 5.37
C PHE A 83 10.41 25.21 4.38
N ASP A 84 9.72 26.23 4.87
CA ASP A 84 9.39 27.44 4.12
C ASP A 84 10.61 28.35 3.94
N GLU A 85 11.31 28.17 2.82
CA GLU A 85 12.48 28.99 2.43
C GLU A 85 12.11 30.46 2.13
N LEU A 86 10.83 30.77 1.87
CA LEU A 86 10.37 32.12 1.55
C LEU A 86 10.00 32.93 2.80
N GLY A 87 9.77 32.27 3.94
CA GLY A 87 9.42 32.93 5.18
C GLY A 87 8.03 33.53 5.25
N VAL A 88 7.10 33.00 4.46
CA VAL A 88 5.72 33.50 4.34
C VAL A 88 4.79 32.92 5.40
N LEU A 89 5.09 31.75 5.98
CA LEU A 89 4.30 31.11 7.01
C LEU A 89 4.61 31.66 8.40
N GLU A 90 3.58 31.86 9.21
CA GLU A 90 3.71 32.24 10.63
C GLU A 90 3.85 31.01 11.55
N GLN A 91 4.31 31.22 12.79
CA GLN A 91 4.36 30.15 13.79
C GLN A 91 2.94 29.59 14.01
N GLY A 92 2.81 28.26 14.00
CA GLY A 92 1.53 27.56 14.08
C GLY A 92 0.86 27.29 12.72
N GLN A 93 1.38 27.83 11.62
CA GLN A 93 0.87 27.57 10.28
C GLN A 93 1.66 26.46 9.57
N CYS A 94 1.09 25.90 8.51
CA CYS A 94 1.78 25.06 7.54
C CYS A 94 1.21 25.27 6.14
N PHE A 95 1.93 24.83 5.12
CA PHE A 95 1.42 24.74 3.75
C PHE A 95 1.42 23.29 3.28
N ILE A 96 0.32 22.87 2.65
CA ILE A 96 0.14 21.52 2.12
C ILE A 96 -0.58 21.61 0.79
N GLN A 97 0.06 21.07 -0.24
CA GLN A 97 -0.54 20.86 -1.55
C GLN A 97 -0.34 19.41 -1.94
N SER A 98 -1.44 18.66 -2.10
CA SER A 98 -1.39 17.23 -2.42
C SER A 98 -1.90 16.98 -3.83
N SER A 99 -1.24 16.08 -4.55
CA SER A 99 -1.74 15.53 -5.80
C SER A 99 -2.82 14.47 -5.53
N ALA A 100 -3.86 14.45 -6.37
CA ALA A 100 -4.81 13.36 -6.40
C ALA A 100 -4.28 12.20 -7.27
N PRO A 101 -4.30 10.95 -6.78
CA PRO A 101 -3.98 9.81 -7.63
C PRO A 101 -5.07 9.63 -8.69
N LEU A 102 -4.71 9.82 -9.96
CA LEU A 102 -5.61 9.63 -11.10
C LEU A 102 -5.23 8.38 -11.87
N LEU A 103 -6.22 7.51 -12.14
CA LEU A 103 -6.04 6.27 -12.91
C LEU A 103 -5.59 6.55 -14.35
N GLU A 104 -5.92 7.73 -14.86
CA GLU A 104 -5.53 8.23 -16.18
C GLU A 104 -4.01 8.34 -16.37
N ASN A 105 -3.25 8.48 -15.28
CA ASN A 105 -1.79 8.54 -15.32
C ASN A 105 -1.15 7.24 -15.85
N CYS A 106 -1.86 6.09 -15.76
CA CYS A 106 -1.41 4.84 -16.35
C CYS A 106 -1.25 4.92 -17.89
N PHE A 107 -1.91 5.89 -18.53
CA PHE A 107 -1.89 6.05 -19.98
C PHE A 107 -0.86 7.09 -20.47
N SER A 108 -0.10 7.71 -19.56
CA SER A 108 0.83 8.81 -19.88
C SER A 108 1.87 8.47 -20.96
N HIS A 109 2.24 7.20 -21.09
CA HIS A 109 3.20 6.72 -22.09
C HIS A 109 2.59 6.36 -23.46
N HIS A 110 1.26 6.47 -23.64
CA HIS A 110 0.56 6.07 -24.89
C HIS A 110 0.48 7.18 -25.95
N GLY A 111 1.30 8.23 -25.83
CA GLY A 111 1.47 9.29 -26.83
C GLY A 111 1.10 10.70 -26.35
N LEU A 112 1.32 11.70 -27.20
CA LEU A 112 1.16 13.13 -26.87
C LEU A 112 -0.27 13.48 -26.41
N GLY A 113 -1.30 12.78 -26.91
CA GLY A 113 -2.69 12.94 -26.49
C GLY A 113 -2.95 12.54 -25.03
N PHE A 114 -2.03 11.81 -24.39
CA PHE A 114 -2.11 11.34 -23.01
C PHE A 114 -1.12 12.03 -22.04
N SER A 115 -0.24 12.88 -22.56
CA SER A 115 0.83 13.57 -21.80
C SER A 115 0.33 14.80 -21.00
N GLY A 116 -0.93 15.20 -21.18
CA GLY A 116 -1.51 16.42 -20.63
C GLY A 116 -2.48 16.23 -19.45
N THR A 117 -2.41 15.14 -18.68
CA THR A 117 -3.27 15.01 -17.49
C THR A 117 -3.00 16.16 -16.53
N LYS A 118 -3.99 17.04 -16.36
CA LYS A 118 -3.97 18.05 -15.30
C LYS A 118 -3.77 17.29 -13.98
N ARG A 119 -2.69 17.62 -13.27
CA ARG A 119 -2.56 17.18 -11.89
C ARG A 119 -3.65 17.92 -11.12
N ASP A 120 -4.67 17.20 -10.66
CA ASP A 120 -5.63 17.75 -9.73
C ASP A 120 -4.90 17.96 -8.41
N LEU A 121 -4.47 19.21 -8.20
CA LEU A 121 -3.75 19.66 -7.01
C LEU A 121 -4.77 20.21 -6.02
N LEU A 122 -4.80 19.61 -4.83
CA LEU A 122 -5.62 20.06 -3.72
C LEU A 122 -4.76 20.86 -2.74
N ILE A 123 -5.08 22.15 -2.60
CA ILE A 123 -4.53 22.98 -1.52
C ILE A 123 -5.38 22.74 -0.27
N VAL A 124 -4.76 22.21 0.79
CA VAL A 124 -5.43 21.97 2.07
C VAL A 124 -5.47 23.28 2.84
N LYS A 125 -6.64 23.61 3.41
CA LYS A 125 -6.84 24.80 4.24
C LYS A 125 -7.57 24.46 5.53
N GLY A 126 -7.29 25.19 6.60
CA GLY A 126 -7.94 25.05 7.90
C GLY A 126 -7.13 24.21 8.90
N THR A 127 -7.78 23.78 9.97
CA THR A 127 -7.10 23.05 11.05
C THR A 127 -6.64 21.66 10.58
N VAL A 128 -5.38 21.34 10.84
CA VAL A 128 -4.80 20.03 10.53
C VAL A 128 -4.13 19.42 11.75
N VAL A 129 -4.13 18.09 11.81
CA VAL A 129 -3.32 17.32 12.76
C VAL A 129 -2.13 16.77 12.03
N ILE A 130 -0.95 16.91 12.63
CA ILE A 130 0.28 16.27 12.18
C ILE A 130 0.85 15.38 13.29
N ALA A 131 1.45 14.26 12.91
CA ALA A 131 2.18 13.39 13.82
C ALA A 131 3.30 12.66 13.07
N LYS A 132 4.41 12.42 13.76
CA LYS A 132 5.51 11.59 13.26
C LYS A 132 5.50 10.24 13.96
N ASN A 133 5.80 9.17 13.23
CA ASN A 133 5.94 7.85 13.82
C ASN A 133 7.39 7.60 14.27
N PRO A 134 7.61 7.04 15.47
CA PRO A 134 6.61 6.66 16.48
C PRO A 134 6.08 7.87 17.26
N CYS A 135 4.76 7.96 17.44
CA CYS A 135 4.11 8.99 18.25
C CYS A 135 3.84 8.41 19.65
N LEU A 136 4.59 8.85 20.66
CA LEU A 136 4.59 8.21 21.99
C LEU A 136 4.16 9.16 23.10
N HIS A 137 4.64 10.41 23.06
CA HIS A 137 4.28 11.44 24.01
C HIS A 137 2.99 12.16 23.55
N PRO A 138 2.08 12.54 24.45
CA PRO A 138 0.85 13.27 24.07
C PRO A 138 1.11 14.56 23.28
N GLY A 139 2.26 15.20 23.51
CA GLY A 139 2.72 16.39 22.80
C GLY A 139 3.26 16.18 21.38
N ASP A 140 3.47 14.93 20.96
CA ASP A 140 3.97 14.58 19.62
C ASP A 140 2.94 14.83 18.51
N VAL A 141 1.66 14.83 18.88
CA VAL A 141 0.58 15.24 18.00
C VAL A 141 0.50 16.76 18.01
N ARG A 142 0.73 17.38 16.85
CA ARG A 142 0.64 18.83 16.70
C ARG A 142 -0.60 19.19 15.90
N ILE A 143 -1.27 20.25 16.33
CA ILE A 143 -2.39 20.87 15.64
C ILE A 143 -1.89 22.19 15.08
N LEU A 144 -1.95 22.31 13.76
CA LEU A 144 -1.50 23.47 12.99
C LEU A 144 -2.64 24.03 12.13
N GLU A 145 -2.45 25.21 11.59
CA GLU A 145 -3.34 25.81 10.59
C GLU A 145 -2.72 25.72 9.19
N ALA A 146 -3.33 24.92 8.32
CA ALA A 146 -2.97 24.89 6.91
C ALA A 146 -3.51 26.15 6.21
N VAL A 147 -2.62 26.91 5.60
CA VAL A 147 -2.95 28.17 4.90
C VAL A 147 -2.55 28.10 3.44
N ASP A 148 -3.20 28.91 2.61
CA ASP A 148 -2.82 29.09 1.22
C ASP A 148 -1.67 30.08 1.12
N ALA A 149 -0.55 29.64 0.55
CA ALA A 149 0.63 30.45 0.34
C ALA A 149 1.03 30.38 -1.14
N PRO A 150 0.63 31.36 -1.98
CA PRO A 150 0.92 31.35 -3.42
C PRO A 150 2.39 31.18 -3.79
N GLY A 151 3.30 31.71 -2.98
CA GLY A 151 4.74 31.54 -3.18
C GLY A 151 5.21 30.07 -3.06
N LEU A 152 4.46 29.22 -2.35
CA LEU A 152 4.79 27.83 -2.07
C LEU A 152 4.07 26.83 -2.99
N HIS A 153 3.26 27.26 -3.96
CA HIS A 153 2.50 26.36 -4.86
C HIS A 153 3.36 25.41 -5.71
N HIS A 154 4.66 25.69 -5.82
CA HIS A 154 5.62 24.81 -6.47
C HIS A 154 5.98 23.57 -5.63
N LEU A 155 5.73 23.61 -4.32
CA LEU A 155 5.94 22.51 -3.38
C LEU A 155 4.71 21.62 -3.36
N VAL A 156 4.85 20.39 -3.87
CA VAL A 156 3.75 19.41 -4.02
C VAL A 156 4.10 18.11 -3.32
N ASP A 157 3.11 17.50 -2.68
CA ASP A 157 3.23 16.24 -1.93
C ASP A 157 4.24 16.30 -0.76
N CYS A 158 4.35 17.47 -0.14
CA CYS A 158 5.12 17.71 1.08
C CYS A 158 4.33 18.54 2.10
N LEU A 159 4.78 18.45 3.36
CA LEU A 159 4.31 19.29 4.47
C LEU A 159 5.36 20.38 4.69
N VAL A 160 5.00 21.63 4.43
CA VAL A 160 5.91 22.77 4.59
C VAL A 160 5.72 23.40 5.97
N PHE A 161 6.77 23.35 6.78
CA PHE A 161 6.83 23.96 8.10
C PHE A 161 7.27 25.44 8.04
N PRO A 162 6.82 26.27 8.99
CA PRO A 162 7.21 27.67 9.04
C PRO A 162 8.65 27.80 9.54
N GLN A 163 9.33 28.85 9.07
CA GLN A 163 10.64 29.21 9.63
C GLN A 163 10.58 30.01 10.93
N LYS A 164 9.43 30.61 11.19
CA LYS A 164 9.21 31.52 12.31
C LYS A 164 8.81 30.74 13.56
N GLY A 165 9.18 31.28 14.71
CA GLY A 165 8.80 30.78 16.03
C GLY A 165 10.00 30.33 16.88
N ASP A 166 9.73 30.08 18.16
CA ASP A 166 10.77 29.78 19.15
C ASP A 166 11.30 28.34 19.07
N ARG A 167 10.46 27.40 18.59
CA ARG A 167 10.80 25.98 18.46
C ARG A 167 10.24 25.42 17.15
N PRO A 168 11.05 24.72 16.33
CA PRO A 168 10.57 24.11 15.09
C PRO A 168 9.47 23.06 15.35
N HIS A 169 8.34 23.14 14.64
CA HIS A 169 7.24 22.18 14.80
C HIS A 169 7.63 20.74 14.45
N ALA A 170 8.59 20.54 13.54
CA ALA A 170 9.20 19.23 13.28
C ALA A 170 9.80 18.62 14.56
N ASN A 171 10.58 19.41 15.31
CA ASN A 171 11.19 18.97 16.56
C ASN A 171 10.14 18.74 17.67
N GLU A 172 9.05 19.51 17.68
CA GLU A 172 7.95 19.29 18.63
C GLU A 172 7.24 17.93 18.41
N ALA A 173 7.28 17.41 17.18
CA ALA A 173 6.67 16.14 16.81
C ALA A 173 7.68 14.99 16.93
N SER A 174 7.80 14.34 18.09
CA SER A 174 8.70 13.20 18.30
C SER A 174 10.18 13.50 18.02
N GLY A 175 10.63 14.75 18.22
CA GLY A 175 12.03 15.13 18.03
C GLY A 175 12.51 15.03 16.58
N SER A 176 11.59 15.12 15.62
CA SER A 176 11.85 14.99 14.19
C SER A 176 12.77 16.09 13.66
N ASP A 177 13.40 15.80 12.53
CA ASP A 177 14.08 16.78 11.70
C ASP A 177 13.48 16.79 10.28
N LEU A 178 14.21 17.36 9.31
CA LEU A 178 13.78 17.52 7.91
C LEU A 178 14.80 16.90 6.95
N ASP A 179 15.41 15.76 7.32
CA ASP A 179 16.37 15.03 6.48
C ASP A 179 15.75 13.97 5.56
N GLY A 180 14.41 13.89 5.54
CA GLY A 180 13.64 12.85 4.85
C GLY A 180 12.46 12.32 5.66
N ASP A 181 12.24 12.83 6.87
CA ASP A 181 11.14 12.45 7.76
C ASP A 181 9.75 12.58 7.11
N LEU A 182 8.93 11.54 7.30
CA LEU A 182 7.53 11.49 6.86
C LEU A 182 6.57 11.75 8.03
N TYR A 183 5.59 12.61 7.77
CA TYR A 183 4.57 13.01 8.73
C TYR A 183 3.21 12.50 8.27
N PHE A 184 2.46 11.91 9.20
CA PHE A 184 1.03 11.74 9.00
C PHE A 184 0.36 13.10 9.16
N VAL A 185 -0.41 13.51 8.17
CA VAL A 185 -1.17 14.74 8.18
C VAL A 185 -2.62 14.44 7.87
N THR A 186 -3.55 14.98 8.64
CA THR A 186 -4.99 14.81 8.39
C THR A 186 -5.76 16.09 8.67
N TRP A 187 -6.75 16.35 7.82
CA TRP A 187 -7.75 17.41 7.99
C TRP A 187 -9.16 16.84 8.19
N ASP A 188 -9.26 15.55 8.54
CA ASP A 188 -10.51 14.93 8.98
C ASP A 188 -10.93 15.44 10.36
N GLU A 189 -12.03 16.18 10.44
CA GLU A 189 -12.56 16.74 11.70
C GLU A 189 -12.83 15.66 12.78
N ASN A 190 -13.04 14.38 12.41
CA ASN A 190 -13.21 13.30 13.40
C ASN A 190 -11.90 12.91 14.11
N LEU A 191 -10.76 13.30 13.54
CA LEU A 191 -9.42 13.02 14.08
C LEU A 191 -8.77 14.26 14.70
N ILE A 192 -9.40 15.44 14.57
CA ILE A 192 -8.98 16.66 15.23
C ILE A 192 -9.51 16.64 16.67
N PRO A 193 -8.64 16.74 17.70
CA PRO A 193 -9.09 16.83 19.08
C PRO A 193 -10.08 17.99 19.27
N PRO A 194 -11.16 17.82 20.06
CA PRO A 194 -12.18 18.86 20.27
C PRO A 194 -11.61 20.19 20.79
N SER A 195 -10.50 20.15 21.52
CA SER A 195 -9.79 21.35 22.00
C SER A 195 -9.17 22.18 20.89
N LYS A 196 -8.92 21.58 19.71
CA LYS A 196 -8.14 22.14 18.59
C LYS A 196 -6.79 22.73 19.03
N ARG A 197 -6.22 22.20 20.11
CA ARG A 197 -4.93 22.64 20.69
C ARG A 197 -3.98 21.48 20.91
N SER A 198 -2.72 21.70 20.57
CA SER A 198 -1.62 20.78 20.85
C SER A 198 -1.36 20.68 22.35
N TRP A 199 -0.90 19.52 22.80
CA TRP A 199 -0.33 19.38 24.14
C TRP A 199 1.09 19.93 24.18
N ILE A 200 1.65 20.15 25.38
CA ILE A 200 3.04 20.61 25.53
C ILE A 200 3.97 19.52 24.99
N PRO A 201 4.87 19.81 24.03
CA PRO A 201 5.79 18.82 23.48
C PRO A 201 6.84 18.42 24.52
N MET A 202 7.31 17.17 24.45
CA MET A 202 8.42 16.71 25.28
C MET A 202 9.71 17.46 24.93
N ASP A 203 10.67 17.50 25.85
CA ASP A 203 12.01 17.95 25.53
C ASP A 203 12.75 16.85 24.75
N TYR A 204 13.14 17.18 23.52
CA TYR A 204 13.90 16.31 22.61
C TYR A 204 15.35 16.79 22.46
N SER A 205 15.86 17.52 23.46
CA SER A 205 17.25 17.94 23.48
C SER A 205 18.19 16.72 23.36
N PRO A 206 19.21 16.76 22.48
CA PRO A 206 20.11 15.63 22.29
C PRO A 206 20.81 15.21 23.58
N ALA A 207 20.95 13.91 23.80
CA ALA A 207 21.77 13.42 24.90
C ALA A 207 23.26 13.69 24.66
N GLU A 208 24.03 13.82 25.75
CA GLU A 208 25.48 13.99 25.66
C GLU A 208 26.13 12.81 24.93
N ILE A 209 26.92 13.14 23.90
CA ILE A 209 27.61 12.16 23.06
C ILE A 209 28.77 11.56 23.86
N GLN A 210 28.81 10.23 23.95
CA GLN A 210 29.95 9.53 24.54
C GLN A 210 31.19 9.65 23.63
N LYS A 211 32.13 10.53 23.99
CA LYS A 211 33.39 10.70 23.26
C LYS A 211 34.49 9.81 23.84
N LEU A 212 35.25 9.17 22.96
CA LEU A 212 36.50 8.50 23.34
C LEU A 212 37.61 9.55 23.46
N GLN A 213 38.44 9.43 24.51
CA GLN A 213 39.60 10.31 24.72
C GLN A 213 40.79 9.98 23.79
N ARG A 214 40.61 9.01 22.89
CA ARG A 214 41.60 8.54 21.92
C ARG A 214 40.97 8.40 20.52
N PRO A 215 41.78 8.34 19.44
CA PRO A 215 41.26 8.03 18.11
C PRO A 215 40.51 6.69 18.08
N VAL A 216 39.46 6.64 17.26
CA VAL A 216 38.65 5.44 17.01
C VAL A 216 39.49 4.44 16.22
N ASN A 217 39.48 3.17 16.66
CA ASN A 217 40.10 2.07 15.95
C ASN A 217 39.06 1.01 15.53
N HIS A 218 39.48 0.01 14.75
CA HIS A 218 38.59 -1.01 14.22
C HIS A 218 37.90 -1.86 15.31
N LEU A 219 38.54 -2.09 16.47
CA LEU A 219 37.94 -2.84 17.57
C LEU A 219 36.79 -2.07 18.20
N ASP A 220 36.86 -0.73 18.26
CA ASP A 220 35.74 0.10 18.74
C ASP A 220 34.51 -0.04 17.85
N ILE A 221 34.72 -0.15 16.53
CA ILE A 221 33.63 -0.34 15.57
C ILE A 221 32.97 -1.71 15.78
N VAL A 222 33.77 -2.76 15.95
CA VAL A 222 33.28 -4.12 16.22
C VAL A 222 32.52 -4.17 17.55
N ASP A 223 33.10 -3.61 18.61
CA ASP A 223 32.48 -3.54 19.94
C ASP A 223 31.15 -2.77 19.88
N PHE A 224 31.15 -1.61 19.23
CA PHE A 224 29.94 -0.81 19.08
C PHE A 224 28.85 -1.54 18.28
N PHE A 225 29.23 -2.24 17.21
CA PHE A 225 28.30 -3.02 16.41
C PHE A 225 27.61 -4.11 17.25
N VAL A 226 28.39 -4.88 18.02
CA VAL A 226 27.85 -5.90 18.93
C VAL A 226 26.99 -5.25 20.02
N LYS A 227 27.45 -4.14 20.61
CA LYS A 227 26.71 -3.40 21.63
C LYS A 227 25.37 -2.89 21.10
N ASN A 228 25.32 -2.42 19.86
CA ASN A 228 24.09 -1.99 19.20
C ASN A 228 23.10 -3.13 19.03
N MET A 229 23.56 -4.28 18.52
CA MET A 229 22.70 -5.46 18.35
C MET A 229 22.09 -5.95 19.67
N VAL A 230 22.85 -5.91 20.78
CA VAL A 230 22.39 -6.37 22.09
C VAL A 230 21.43 -5.36 22.75
N ASN A 231 21.56 -4.07 22.43
CA ASN A 231 20.81 -2.99 23.10
C ASN A 231 19.65 -2.43 22.28
N GLU A 232 19.29 -3.04 21.15
CA GLU A 232 18.10 -2.71 20.38
C GLU A 232 16.81 -3.04 21.18
N LYS A 233 16.36 -2.10 22.02
CA LYS A 233 15.21 -2.29 22.94
C LYS A 233 13.99 -1.43 22.59
N LEU A 234 14.06 -0.62 21.53
CA LEU A 234 13.02 0.34 21.16
C LEU A 234 11.65 -0.33 21.02
N GLY A 235 11.56 -1.43 20.25
CA GLY A 235 10.29 -2.15 20.07
C GLY A 235 9.68 -2.67 21.37
N THR A 236 10.51 -3.08 22.32
CA THR A 236 10.05 -3.56 23.64
C THR A 236 9.52 -2.40 24.49
N ILE A 237 10.19 -1.24 24.45
CA ILE A 237 9.76 -0.02 25.14
C ILE A 237 8.42 0.47 24.58
N CYS A 238 8.29 0.55 23.25
CA CYS A 238 7.03 0.96 22.60
C CYS A 238 5.87 -0.01 22.92
N ASN A 239 6.13 -1.33 22.91
CA ASN A 239 5.12 -2.31 23.31
C ASN A 239 4.70 -2.12 24.77
N ALA A 240 5.63 -1.85 25.68
CA ALA A 240 5.30 -1.56 27.07
C ALA A 240 4.43 -0.31 27.20
N LEU A 241 4.73 0.75 26.44
CA LEU A 241 3.94 1.99 26.45
C LEU A 241 2.50 1.73 26.05
N VAL A 242 2.27 0.94 25.00
CA VAL A 242 0.91 0.55 24.57
C VAL A 242 0.17 -0.19 25.70
N VAL A 243 0.84 -1.10 26.42
CA VAL A 243 0.21 -1.82 27.54
C VAL A 243 -0.14 -0.89 28.68
N HIS A 244 0.79 -0.04 29.14
CA HIS A 244 0.51 0.88 30.26
C HIS A 244 -0.54 1.91 29.88
N ALA A 245 -0.52 2.41 28.65
CA ALA A 245 -1.55 3.31 28.14
C ALA A 245 -2.92 2.62 28.04
N ASP A 246 -2.99 1.32 27.75
CA ASP A 246 -4.25 0.58 27.74
C ASP A 246 -4.82 0.37 29.16
N GLN A 247 -3.95 0.11 30.14
CA GLN A 247 -4.34 -0.16 31.53
C GLN A 247 -4.69 1.09 32.35
N SER A 248 -4.02 2.21 32.10
CA SER A 248 -4.21 3.44 32.87
C SER A 248 -5.47 4.19 32.44
N GLU A 249 -6.24 4.74 33.38
CA GLU A 249 -7.35 5.64 33.07
C GLU A 249 -6.88 6.94 32.38
N TYR A 250 -5.64 7.36 32.65
CA TYR A 250 -5.02 8.54 32.04
C TYR A 250 -4.43 8.28 30.64
N GLY A 251 -4.40 7.02 30.20
CA GLY A 251 -3.89 6.65 28.88
C GLY A 251 -2.41 7.05 28.70
N ALA A 252 -2.10 7.74 27.60
CA ALA A 252 -0.74 8.19 27.30
C ALA A 252 -0.23 9.30 28.25
N LEU A 253 -1.11 9.93 29.04
CA LEU A 253 -0.73 10.93 30.06
C LEU A 253 -0.25 10.30 31.37
N ASP A 254 -0.32 8.98 31.51
CA ASP A 254 0.20 8.28 32.69
C ASP A 254 1.71 8.49 32.83
N GLU A 255 2.19 8.70 34.06
CA GLU A 255 3.61 8.92 34.34
C GLU A 255 4.51 7.80 33.80
N LYS A 256 4.03 6.55 33.80
CA LYS A 256 4.76 5.43 33.21
C LYS A 256 4.90 5.57 31.70
N CYS A 257 3.86 6.05 31.02
CA CYS A 257 3.88 6.30 29.58
C CYS A 257 4.82 7.45 29.22
N ILE A 258 4.80 8.55 29.99
CA ILE A 258 5.72 9.67 29.80
C ILE A 258 7.17 9.21 29.96
N LYS A 259 7.47 8.47 31.04
CA LYS A 259 8.81 7.90 31.27
C LYS A 259 9.22 6.92 30.16
N LEU A 260 8.29 6.12 29.63
CA LEU A 260 8.56 5.23 28.50
C LEU A 260 8.84 5.99 27.20
N ALA A 261 8.18 7.13 26.96
CA ALA A 261 8.45 7.99 25.81
C ALA A 261 9.85 8.60 25.88
N GLU A 262 10.29 9.07 27.05
CA GLU A 262 11.66 9.57 27.27
C GLU A 262 12.72 8.47 27.04
N LEU A 263 12.47 7.27 27.56
CA LEU A 263 13.33 6.10 27.35
C LEU A 263 13.40 5.70 25.87
N ALA A 264 12.28 5.78 25.15
CA ALA A 264 12.22 5.50 23.72
C ALA A 264 13.01 6.52 22.91
N ALA A 265 12.87 7.82 23.19
CA ALA A 265 13.65 8.88 22.54
C ALA A 265 15.16 8.66 22.73
N THR A 266 15.59 8.36 23.96
CA THR A 266 17.00 8.04 24.24
C THR A 266 17.46 6.77 23.50
N ALA A 267 16.59 5.76 23.38
CA ALA A 267 16.91 4.51 22.70
C ALA A 267 17.04 4.68 21.17
N VAL A 268 16.24 5.54 20.55
CA VAL A 268 16.35 5.90 19.12
C VAL A 268 17.72 6.51 18.82
N ASP A 269 18.20 7.39 19.71
CA ASP A 269 19.48 8.07 19.56
C ASP A 269 20.69 7.26 20.07
N PHE A 270 20.51 6.02 20.53
CA PHE A 270 21.60 5.17 20.96
C PHE A 270 22.72 5.04 19.90
N PRO A 271 22.42 4.82 18.60
CA PRO A 271 23.46 4.74 17.57
C PRO A 271 24.29 6.03 17.43
N LYS A 272 23.71 7.19 17.77
CA LYS A 272 24.36 8.51 17.68
C LYS A 272 25.12 8.88 18.95
N THR A 273 24.58 8.50 20.11
CA THR A 273 25.02 8.99 21.43
C THR A 273 25.83 7.97 22.21
N GLY A 274 25.64 6.67 21.95
CA GLY A 274 26.21 5.55 22.70
C GLY A 274 25.53 5.27 24.05
N LYS A 275 24.48 6.02 24.41
CA LYS A 275 23.80 5.95 25.71
C LYS A 275 22.82 4.79 25.77
N VAL A 276 23.21 3.71 26.44
CA VAL A 276 22.36 2.52 26.60
C VAL A 276 21.17 2.82 27.51
N VAL A 277 19.99 2.39 27.08
CA VAL A 277 18.77 2.45 27.89
C VAL A 277 18.47 1.09 28.51
N ALA A 278 18.11 1.10 29.80
CA ALA A 278 17.59 -0.06 30.51
C ALA A 278 16.18 0.26 31.00
N MET A 279 15.20 -0.52 30.55
CA MET A 279 13.82 -0.38 31.00
C MET A 279 13.69 -0.91 32.44
N PRO A 280 13.25 -0.07 33.40
CA PRO A 280 13.00 -0.49 34.78
C PRO A 280 12.01 -1.65 34.88
N GLN A 281 12.12 -2.45 35.95
CA GLN A 281 11.28 -3.65 36.12
C GLN A 281 9.79 -3.31 36.25
N GLU A 282 9.47 -2.19 36.90
CA GLU A 282 8.10 -1.71 37.06
C GLU A 282 7.43 -1.28 35.74
N LEU A 283 8.22 -0.99 34.71
CA LEU A 283 7.72 -0.65 33.38
C LEU A 283 7.58 -1.86 32.46
N LYS A 284 8.05 -3.05 32.87
CA LYS A 284 7.91 -4.28 32.08
C LYS A 284 6.51 -4.88 32.24
N PRO A 285 5.72 -5.02 31.16
CA PRO A 285 4.42 -5.65 31.23
C PRO A 285 4.50 -7.12 31.64
N LYS A 286 3.59 -7.54 32.53
CA LYS A 286 3.40 -8.96 32.91
C LYS A 286 2.31 -9.65 32.09
N MET A 287 1.34 -8.86 31.62
CA MET A 287 0.24 -9.30 30.78
C MET A 287 0.08 -8.32 29.62
N TYR A 288 -0.47 -8.79 28.51
CA TYR A 288 -0.68 -7.98 27.31
C TYR A 288 -2.17 -7.89 26.96
N PRO A 289 -2.65 -6.79 26.36
CA PRO A 289 -4.03 -6.73 25.91
C PRO A 289 -4.25 -7.70 24.74
N ASP A 290 -5.47 -8.21 24.65
CA ASP A 290 -5.90 -9.22 23.67
C ASP A 290 -5.60 -8.84 22.21
N PHE A 291 -5.68 -7.55 21.87
CA PHE A 291 -5.42 -7.06 20.51
C PHE A 291 -3.93 -7.14 20.09
N MET A 292 -2.99 -7.33 21.02
CA MET A 292 -1.56 -7.44 20.68
C MET A 292 -1.15 -8.84 20.19
N GLY A 293 -2.01 -9.86 20.34
CA GLY A 293 -1.78 -11.21 19.79
C GLY A 293 -0.50 -11.89 20.29
N LYS A 294 -0.11 -11.64 21.54
CA LYS A 294 1.09 -12.22 22.17
C LYS A 294 0.77 -13.61 22.74
N GLU A 295 0.76 -14.62 21.87
CA GLU A 295 0.39 -16.02 22.21
C GLU A 295 1.23 -16.63 23.34
N ASP A 296 2.51 -16.28 23.43
CA ASP A 296 3.44 -16.79 24.47
C ASP A 296 3.22 -16.16 25.86
N TYR A 297 2.30 -15.20 25.99
CA TYR A 297 2.10 -14.42 27.21
C TYR A 297 0.64 -14.47 27.70
N LEU A 298 0.45 -14.25 29.00
CA LEU A 298 -0.87 -14.04 29.57
C LEU A 298 -1.50 -12.78 28.98
N SER A 299 -2.78 -12.89 28.59
CA SER A 299 -3.53 -11.80 27.99
C SER A 299 -4.73 -11.38 28.84
N TYR A 300 -5.12 -10.11 28.71
CA TYR A 300 -6.36 -9.56 29.29
C TYR A 300 -7.21 -8.90 28.21
N LYS A 301 -8.53 -8.90 28.40
CA LYS A 301 -9.46 -8.23 27.49
C LYS A 301 -9.39 -6.72 27.70
N SER A 302 -8.82 -5.99 26.73
CA SER A 302 -8.77 -4.51 26.79
C SER A 302 -10.19 -3.94 26.79
N LYS A 303 -10.46 -2.94 27.62
CA LYS A 303 -11.74 -2.21 27.65
C LYS A 303 -11.71 -0.91 26.84
N LYS A 304 -10.61 -0.64 26.12
CA LYS A 304 -10.42 0.58 25.35
C LYS A 304 -10.68 0.36 23.86
N VAL A 305 -10.66 1.47 23.13
CA VAL A 305 -10.98 1.54 21.69
C VAL A 305 -10.21 0.51 20.85
N LEU A 306 -8.90 0.29 21.09
CA LEU A 306 -8.14 -0.70 20.32
C LEU A 306 -8.63 -2.13 20.53
N GLY A 307 -8.98 -2.49 21.77
CA GLY A 307 -9.60 -3.78 22.06
C GLY A 307 -10.95 -3.95 21.39
N GLU A 308 -11.79 -2.90 21.41
CA GLU A 308 -13.11 -2.94 20.74
C GLU A 308 -12.98 -3.10 19.23
N LEU A 309 -12.11 -2.30 18.60
CA LEU A 309 -11.84 -2.35 17.17
C LEU A 309 -11.28 -3.72 16.76
N TYR A 310 -10.37 -4.29 17.55
CA TYR A 310 -9.83 -5.63 17.32
C TYR A 310 -10.91 -6.71 17.35
N ARG A 311 -11.74 -6.74 18.40
CA ARG A 311 -12.79 -7.75 18.56
C ARG A 311 -13.88 -7.63 17.51
N LYS A 312 -14.27 -6.40 17.11
CA LYS A 312 -15.20 -6.19 15.99
C LYS A 312 -14.76 -6.88 14.70
N ILE A 313 -13.44 -6.91 14.45
CA ILE A 313 -12.87 -7.59 13.28
C ILE A 313 -12.71 -9.09 13.55
N LYS A 314 -12.14 -9.46 14.70
CA LYS A 314 -11.92 -10.87 15.08
C LYS A 314 -13.21 -11.70 15.07
N ASP A 315 -14.29 -11.13 15.59
CA ASP A 315 -15.59 -11.77 15.73
C ASP A 315 -16.46 -11.60 14.48
N SER A 316 -15.95 -10.90 13.45
CA SER A 316 -16.68 -10.71 12.19
C SER A 316 -16.76 -12.02 11.40
N PRO A 317 -17.96 -12.41 10.93
CA PRO A 317 -18.13 -13.52 9.99
C PRO A 317 -17.26 -13.37 8.75
N ASP A 318 -17.02 -12.13 8.31
CA ASP A 318 -16.20 -11.83 7.14
C ASP A 318 -14.71 -12.09 7.37
N MET A 319 -14.23 -11.99 8.61
CA MET A 319 -12.88 -12.44 8.95
C MET A 319 -12.78 -13.93 9.02
N MET A 320 -13.82 -14.61 9.52
CA MET A 320 -13.87 -16.06 9.49
C MET A 320 -13.90 -16.55 8.04
N LEU A 321 -14.66 -15.90 7.16
CA LEU A 321 -14.71 -16.16 5.72
C LEU A 321 -13.36 -15.84 5.03
N ALA A 322 -12.78 -14.66 5.25
CA ALA A 322 -11.48 -14.29 4.68
C ALA A 322 -10.33 -15.19 5.21
N CYS A 323 -10.48 -15.79 6.39
CA CYS A 323 -9.52 -16.75 6.95
C CYS A 323 -9.83 -18.21 6.55
N SER A 324 -11.08 -18.56 6.24
CA SER A 324 -11.50 -19.87 5.73
C SER A 324 -11.34 -20.00 4.22
N ASP A 325 -11.31 -18.87 3.49
CA ASP A 325 -10.90 -18.77 2.08
C ASP A 325 -9.44 -19.24 1.86
N LYS A 326 -8.72 -19.62 2.93
CA LYS A 326 -7.52 -20.46 2.86
C LYS A 326 -7.75 -21.76 2.07
N ASP A 327 -9.00 -22.22 1.97
CA ASP A 327 -9.43 -23.39 1.18
C ASP A 327 -10.43 -23.01 0.06
N THR A 328 -10.76 -21.72 -0.16
CA THR A 328 -11.86 -21.31 -1.07
C THR A 328 -11.65 -19.96 -1.77
N LEU A 329 -10.40 -19.59 -2.12
CA LEU A 329 -10.23 -19.01 -3.46
C LEU A 329 -10.83 -20.06 -4.39
N ALA A 330 -12.03 -19.83 -4.92
CA ALA A 330 -12.63 -20.73 -5.90
C ALA A 330 -11.67 -20.75 -7.08
N VAL A 331 -10.76 -21.73 -7.05
CA VAL A 331 -9.78 -21.95 -8.10
C VAL A 331 -10.60 -22.12 -9.35
N PRO A 332 -10.48 -21.20 -10.32
CA PRO A 332 -11.27 -21.32 -11.53
C PRO A 332 -10.90 -22.65 -12.17
N GLN A 333 -11.85 -23.58 -12.23
CA GLN A 333 -11.67 -24.79 -13.01
C GLN A 333 -11.62 -24.39 -14.48
N VAL A 334 -11.03 -25.23 -15.32
CA VAL A 334 -10.88 -24.95 -16.76
C VAL A 334 -12.24 -24.64 -17.41
N GLU A 335 -13.29 -25.29 -16.93
CA GLU A 335 -14.67 -25.15 -17.41
C GLU A 335 -15.36 -23.86 -16.94
N ASP A 336 -14.83 -23.19 -15.90
CA ASP A 336 -15.46 -22.04 -15.24
C ASP A 336 -14.89 -20.69 -15.72
N ILE A 337 -13.89 -20.68 -16.62
CA ILE A 337 -13.27 -19.44 -17.12
C ILE A 337 -14.08 -18.89 -18.31
N PRO A 338 -14.79 -17.76 -18.15
CA PRO A 338 -15.55 -17.20 -19.25
C PRO A 338 -14.63 -16.48 -20.24
N TYR A 339 -14.82 -16.79 -21.52
CA TYR A 339 -14.09 -16.15 -22.62
C TYR A 339 -14.88 -14.96 -23.19
N ASP A 340 -14.33 -13.77 -23.04
CA ASP A 340 -14.91 -12.52 -23.54
C ASP A 340 -14.56 -12.30 -25.01
N ARG A 341 -15.56 -12.48 -25.89
CA ARG A 341 -15.38 -12.32 -27.33
C ARG A 341 -15.13 -10.87 -27.76
N ASP A 342 -15.48 -9.89 -26.94
CA ASP A 342 -15.27 -8.47 -27.27
C ASP A 342 -13.78 -8.11 -27.30
N LEU A 343 -12.96 -8.86 -26.56
CA LEU A 343 -11.50 -8.71 -26.53
C LEU A 343 -10.80 -9.35 -27.74
N GLY A 344 -11.53 -10.10 -28.58
CA GLY A 344 -11.04 -10.61 -29.86
C GLY A 344 -11.08 -9.54 -30.95
N ILE A 345 -9.94 -9.20 -31.53
CA ILE A 345 -9.86 -8.24 -32.65
C ILE A 345 -9.19 -8.85 -33.89
N GLN A 346 -9.51 -8.31 -35.07
CA GLN A 346 -8.93 -8.78 -36.33
C GLN A 346 -7.42 -8.50 -36.38
N GLY A 347 -6.65 -9.47 -36.89
CA GLY A 347 -5.18 -9.41 -36.95
C GLY A 347 -4.47 -9.94 -35.69
N SER A 348 -5.19 -10.32 -34.64
CA SER A 348 -4.56 -10.94 -33.46
C SER A 348 -3.95 -12.32 -33.77
N ALA A 349 -4.47 -13.02 -34.78
CA ALA A 349 -4.06 -14.37 -35.17
C ALA A 349 -2.56 -14.48 -35.46
N ASP A 350 -1.98 -13.42 -36.05
CA ASP A 350 -0.57 -13.36 -36.43
C ASP A 350 0.36 -13.41 -35.21
N PHE A 351 -0.14 -13.00 -34.03
CA PHE A 351 0.62 -12.94 -32.78
C PHE A 351 0.37 -14.12 -31.84
N ILE A 352 -0.57 -15.03 -32.15
CA ILE A 352 -0.98 -16.11 -31.23
C ILE A 352 0.17 -17.05 -30.89
N LYS A 353 1.02 -17.39 -31.87
CA LYS A 353 2.16 -18.28 -31.64
C LYS A 353 3.17 -17.67 -30.68
N GLU A 354 3.60 -16.43 -30.95
CA GLU A 354 4.51 -15.68 -30.09
C GLU A 354 3.92 -15.48 -28.68
N ALA A 355 2.63 -15.14 -28.61
CA ALA A 355 1.92 -14.96 -27.34
C ALA A 355 1.90 -16.25 -26.51
N TRP A 356 1.71 -17.41 -27.14
CA TRP A 356 1.74 -18.70 -26.47
C TRP A 356 3.13 -19.03 -25.90
N ASP A 357 4.18 -18.82 -26.69
CA ASP A 357 5.56 -19.05 -26.25
C ASP A 357 5.90 -18.15 -25.06
N CYS A 358 5.50 -16.87 -25.11
CA CYS A 358 5.64 -15.93 -24.00
C CYS A 358 4.85 -16.37 -22.76
N LYS A 359 3.61 -16.83 -22.93
CA LYS A 359 2.77 -17.32 -21.83
C LYS A 359 3.44 -18.48 -21.11
N CYS A 360 3.96 -19.47 -21.82
CA CYS A 360 4.64 -20.61 -21.22
C CYS A 360 5.82 -20.19 -20.35
N ILE A 361 6.62 -19.22 -20.81
CA ILE A 361 7.77 -18.70 -20.06
C ILE A 361 7.28 -17.92 -18.83
N TYR A 362 6.26 -17.08 -18.99
CA TYR A 362 5.68 -16.32 -17.88
C TYR A 362 5.12 -17.23 -16.79
N ASP A 363 4.31 -18.22 -17.17
CA ASP A 363 3.71 -19.19 -16.26
C ASP A 363 4.82 -19.92 -15.47
N GLY A 364 5.87 -20.38 -16.15
CA GLY A 364 7.01 -21.04 -15.49
C GLY A 364 7.79 -20.15 -14.52
N GLN A 365 7.99 -18.87 -14.86
CA GLN A 365 8.62 -17.90 -13.95
C GLN A 365 7.72 -17.61 -12.74
N LEU A 366 6.40 -17.49 -12.95
CA LEU A 366 5.44 -17.24 -11.88
C LEU A 366 5.33 -18.44 -10.92
N ASP A 367 5.23 -19.66 -11.45
CA ASP A 367 5.24 -20.90 -10.66
C ASP A 367 6.54 -21.01 -9.84
N SER A 368 7.68 -20.67 -10.44
CA SER A 368 8.97 -20.65 -9.73
C SER A 368 8.96 -19.67 -8.55
N LEU A 369 8.34 -18.49 -8.69
CA LEU A 369 8.19 -17.52 -7.59
C LEU A 369 7.25 -18.04 -6.50
N LEU A 370 6.13 -18.63 -6.88
CA LEU A 370 5.17 -19.22 -5.94
C LEU A 370 5.83 -20.33 -5.11
N ASP A 371 6.54 -21.25 -5.76
CA ASP A 371 7.26 -22.34 -5.10
C ASP A 371 8.41 -21.82 -4.21
N GLN A 372 9.24 -20.87 -4.71
CA GLN A 372 10.39 -20.35 -3.97
C GLN A 372 9.98 -19.65 -2.66
N PHE A 373 8.87 -18.92 -2.66
CA PHE A 373 8.39 -18.17 -1.50
C PHE A 373 7.27 -18.88 -0.74
N ASN A 374 6.88 -20.08 -1.19
CA ASN A 374 5.78 -20.89 -0.65
C ASN A 374 4.49 -20.07 -0.51
N VAL A 375 4.10 -19.42 -1.60
CA VAL A 375 2.85 -18.64 -1.75
C VAL A 375 1.86 -19.47 -2.56
N LYS A 376 0.60 -19.48 -2.13
CA LYS A 376 -0.41 -20.41 -2.66
C LYS A 376 -1.09 -19.98 -3.95
N SER A 377 -1.12 -18.68 -4.26
CA SER A 377 -1.97 -18.14 -5.34
C SER A 377 -1.28 -17.03 -6.12
N GLU A 378 -1.58 -16.90 -7.42
CA GLU A 378 -0.99 -15.85 -8.26
C GLU A 378 -1.43 -14.45 -7.82
N GLU A 379 -2.65 -14.31 -7.31
CA GLU A 379 -3.25 -13.03 -6.99
C GLU A 379 -2.58 -12.37 -5.77
N GLU A 380 -2.05 -13.17 -4.83
CA GLU A 380 -1.20 -12.69 -3.75
C GLU A 380 0.06 -12.01 -4.26
N VAL A 381 0.68 -12.59 -5.29
CA VAL A 381 1.92 -12.09 -5.89
C VAL A 381 1.62 -10.86 -6.74
N VAL A 382 0.59 -10.93 -7.59
CA VAL A 382 0.18 -9.86 -8.51
C VAL A 382 -0.22 -8.60 -7.76
N THR A 383 -0.97 -8.74 -6.67
CA THR A 383 -1.39 -7.61 -5.83
C THR A 383 -0.35 -7.19 -4.79
N GLY A 384 0.69 -8.01 -4.56
CA GLY A 384 1.67 -7.82 -3.49
C GLY A 384 1.11 -8.06 -2.08
N HIS A 385 -0.14 -8.51 -1.96
CA HIS A 385 -0.82 -8.76 -0.70
C HIS A 385 -0.66 -10.21 -0.25
N VAL A 386 0.53 -10.57 0.22
CA VAL A 386 0.86 -11.96 0.56
C VAL A 386 0.46 -12.32 2.00
N TRP A 387 -0.36 -13.36 2.17
CA TRP A 387 -0.77 -13.91 3.48
C TRP A 387 -0.47 -15.39 3.66
N SER A 388 -0.32 -16.16 2.58
CA SER A 388 -0.11 -17.62 2.65
C SER A 388 1.34 -18.02 2.93
N MET A 389 2.29 -17.10 2.73
CA MET A 389 3.71 -17.28 3.06
C MET A 389 3.90 -17.78 4.52
N PRO A 390 4.84 -18.72 4.76
CA PRO A 390 5.14 -19.22 6.10
C PRO A 390 5.43 -18.09 7.09
N LYS A 391 5.08 -18.33 8.37
CA LYS A 391 5.29 -17.35 9.44
C LYS A 391 6.77 -17.34 9.87
N TYR A 392 7.40 -16.18 9.78
CA TYR A 392 8.71 -15.88 10.32
C TYR A 392 8.60 -14.72 11.34
N ASN A 393 9.74 -14.34 11.95
CA ASN A 393 9.79 -13.10 12.71
C ASN A 393 9.46 -11.89 11.81
N SER A 394 8.95 -10.80 12.41
CA SER A 394 8.41 -9.65 11.66
C SER A 394 9.40 -9.05 10.66
N ARG A 395 10.69 -8.97 11.03
CA ARG A 395 11.75 -8.42 10.17
C ARG A 395 11.97 -9.29 8.93
N LYS A 396 12.22 -10.59 9.14
CA LYS A 396 12.40 -11.56 8.04
C LYS A 396 11.16 -11.66 7.16
N GLN A 397 9.96 -11.63 7.75
CA GLN A 397 8.71 -11.63 6.99
C GLN A 397 8.62 -10.40 6.07
N GLY A 398 8.96 -9.22 6.58
CA GLY A 398 8.99 -7.98 5.80
C GLY A 398 9.99 -8.07 4.63
N GLU A 399 11.21 -8.50 4.92
CA GLU A 399 12.27 -8.67 3.90
C GLU A 399 11.86 -9.66 2.79
N LEU A 400 11.23 -10.79 3.15
CA LEU A 400 10.76 -11.77 2.16
C LEU A 400 9.64 -11.23 1.28
N LYS A 401 8.69 -10.48 1.86
CA LYS A 401 7.61 -9.84 1.10
C LYS A 401 8.15 -8.79 0.12
N GLU A 402 9.11 -7.96 0.53
CA GLU A 402 9.74 -6.99 -0.37
C GLU A 402 10.51 -7.69 -1.48
N LYS A 403 11.29 -8.74 -1.16
CA LYS A 403 12.00 -9.53 -2.18
C LYS A 403 11.05 -10.13 -3.23
N LEU A 404 9.94 -10.73 -2.79
CA LEU A 404 8.92 -11.28 -3.69
C LEU A 404 8.29 -10.19 -4.56
N LYS A 405 7.92 -9.05 -3.96
CA LYS A 405 7.39 -7.89 -4.68
C LYS A 405 8.37 -7.41 -5.76
N HIS A 406 9.65 -7.27 -5.42
CA HIS A 406 10.69 -6.88 -6.39
C HIS A 406 10.89 -7.91 -7.49
N ALA A 407 10.90 -9.20 -7.16
CA ALA A 407 11.04 -10.27 -8.13
C ALA A 407 9.86 -10.28 -9.12
N TYR A 408 8.63 -10.21 -8.63
CA TYR A 408 7.43 -10.13 -9.49
C TYR A 408 7.42 -8.87 -10.35
N ASN A 409 7.76 -7.70 -9.79
CA ASN A 409 7.86 -6.46 -10.56
C ASN A 409 8.93 -6.56 -11.67
N SER A 410 9.99 -7.34 -11.45
CA SER A 410 11.03 -7.58 -12.46
C SER A 410 10.48 -8.44 -13.59
N VAL A 411 9.79 -9.54 -13.28
CA VAL A 411 9.09 -10.39 -14.27
C VAL A 411 8.08 -9.55 -15.06
N ARG A 412 7.21 -8.80 -14.38
CA ARG A 412 6.21 -7.95 -15.04
C ARG A 412 6.85 -6.90 -15.97
N SER A 413 7.96 -6.29 -15.55
CA SER A 413 8.69 -5.30 -16.36
C SER A 413 9.35 -5.94 -17.58
N GLU A 414 9.91 -7.15 -17.43
CA GLU A 414 10.48 -7.92 -18.53
C GLU A 414 9.42 -8.22 -19.60
N PHE A 415 8.27 -8.76 -19.19
CA PHE A 415 7.19 -9.07 -20.13
C PHE A 415 6.53 -7.83 -20.72
N LYS A 416 6.46 -6.71 -19.99
CA LYS A 416 6.06 -5.42 -20.57
C LYS A 416 7.01 -4.98 -21.67
N ARG A 417 8.33 -5.13 -21.49
CA ARG A 417 9.33 -4.83 -22.54
C ARG A 417 9.23 -5.78 -23.73
N VAL A 418 8.99 -7.07 -23.50
CA VAL A 418 8.75 -8.06 -24.58
C VAL A 418 7.49 -7.70 -25.38
N PHE A 419 6.43 -7.32 -24.68
CA PHE A 419 5.19 -6.86 -25.30
C PHE A 419 5.41 -5.60 -26.17
N GLU A 420 6.11 -4.61 -25.63
CA GLU A 420 6.37 -3.32 -26.28
C GLU A 420 7.32 -3.42 -27.48
N ASN A 421 8.10 -4.50 -27.58
CA ASN A 421 8.96 -4.75 -28.73
C ASN A 421 8.15 -5.12 -29.98
N LEU A 422 8.10 -4.20 -30.95
CA LEU A 422 7.46 -4.37 -32.25
C LEU A 422 8.46 -4.69 -33.39
N GLY A 423 9.74 -4.94 -33.07
CA GLY A 423 10.79 -5.20 -34.07
C GLY A 423 11.28 -3.95 -34.81
N GLU A 424 12.25 -4.12 -35.72
CA GLU A 424 12.88 -3.01 -36.45
C GLU A 424 11.91 -2.29 -37.41
N ASP A 425 10.91 -3.01 -37.94
CA ASP A 425 9.87 -2.51 -38.84
C ASP A 425 8.90 -1.51 -38.17
N SER A 426 9.02 -1.31 -36.85
CA SER A 426 8.15 -0.41 -36.08
C SER A 426 8.60 1.06 -36.10
N LYS A 427 9.83 1.34 -36.52
CA LYS A 427 10.40 2.70 -36.53
C LYS A 427 9.72 3.63 -37.54
N SER A 428 9.07 3.07 -38.57
CA SER A 428 8.35 3.81 -39.61
C SER A 428 6.86 4.00 -39.32
N LEU A 429 6.31 3.33 -38.29
CA LEU A 429 4.89 3.38 -37.97
C LEU A 429 4.53 4.66 -37.22
N THR A 430 3.36 5.21 -37.54
CA THR A 430 2.73 6.26 -36.73
C THR A 430 2.30 5.71 -35.37
N GLU A 431 2.10 6.59 -34.39
CA GLU A 431 1.64 6.20 -33.05
C GLU A 431 0.27 5.50 -33.07
N GLY A 432 -0.63 5.87 -33.98
CA GLY A 432 -1.92 5.19 -34.16
C GLY A 432 -1.78 3.76 -34.67
N GLU A 433 -0.87 3.53 -35.61
CA GLU A 433 -0.57 2.20 -36.15
C GLU A 433 0.12 1.31 -35.12
N LYS A 434 1.07 1.86 -34.34
CA LYS A 434 1.70 1.15 -33.21
C LYS A 434 0.65 0.73 -32.19
N ASN A 435 -0.23 1.65 -31.79
CA ASN A 435 -1.32 1.37 -30.87
C ASN A 435 -2.25 0.25 -31.38
N THR A 436 -2.57 0.24 -32.67
CA THR A 436 -3.38 -0.83 -33.29
C THR A 436 -2.66 -2.17 -33.21
N LYS A 437 -1.35 -2.23 -33.49
CA LYS A 437 -0.54 -3.45 -33.33
C LYS A 437 -0.47 -3.91 -31.87
N TYR A 438 -0.33 -2.98 -30.93
CA TYR A 438 -0.34 -3.32 -29.50
C TYR A 438 -1.70 -3.89 -29.07
N GLU A 439 -2.82 -3.34 -29.54
CA GLU A 439 -4.13 -3.91 -29.30
C GLU A 439 -4.26 -5.34 -29.89
N GLN A 440 -3.68 -5.59 -31.07
CA GLN A 440 -3.67 -6.93 -31.68
C GLN A 440 -2.84 -7.93 -30.86
N LYS A 441 -1.64 -7.53 -30.40
CA LYS A 441 -0.81 -8.32 -29.48
C LYS A 441 -1.53 -8.59 -28.17
N ALA A 442 -2.17 -7.58 -27.56
CA ALA A 442 -2.90 -7.73 -26.30
C ALA A 442 -4.09 -8.70 -26.44
N SER A 443 -4.84 -8.59 -27.54
CA SER A 443 -5.91 -9.54 -27.87
C SER A 443 -5.40 -10.98 -28.01
N ALA A 444 -4.21 -11.17 -28.60
CA ALA A 444 -3.58 -12.49 -28.69
C ALA A 444 -3.16 -13.02 -27.31
N TRP A 445 -2.57 -12.16 -26.44
CA TRP A 445 -2.20 -12.51 -25.06
C TRP A 445 -3.43 -12.89 -24.21
N TYR A 446 -4.56 -12.21 -24.41
CA TYR A 446 -5.83 -12.58 -23.79
C TYR A 446 -6.31 -13.94 -24.29
N GLN A 447 -6.28 -14.18 -25.61
CA GLN A 447 -6.72 -15.45 -26.21
C GLN A 447 -5.96 -16.66 -25.70
N VAL A 448 -4.62 -16.59 -25.64
CA VAL A 448 -3.80 -17.70 -25.14
C VAL A 448 -3.97 -17.94 -23.64
N THR A 449 -4.56 -16.98 -22.92
CA THR A 449 -4.79 -17.07 -21.47
C THR A 449 -6.21 -17.52 -21.12
N TYR A 450 -7.23 -17.06 -21.86
CA TYR A 450 -8.65 -17.27 -21.50
C TYR A 450 -9.41 -18.20 -22.42
N HIS A 451 -8.95 -18.44 -23.65
CA HIS A 451 -9.69 -19.29 -24.56
C HIS A 451 -9.63 -20.75 -24.10
N PRO A 452 -10.76 -21.50 -24.05
CA PRO A 452 -10.82 -22.83 -23.43
C PRO A 452 -9.76 -23.82 -23.93
N HIS A 453 -9.48 -23.79 -25.25
CA HIS A 453 -8.43 -24.63 -25.85
C HIS A 453 -7.04 -24.38 -25.23
N TRP A 454 -6.66 -23.11 -25.06
CA TRP A 454 -5.33 -22.74 -24.57
C TRP A 454 -5.22 -22.89 -23.05
N VAL A 455 -6.29 -22.62 -22.31
CA VAL A 455 -6.38 -22.88 -20.87
C VAL A 455 -6.12 -24.36 -20.59
N LYS A 456 -6.85 -25.25 -21.28
CA LYS A 456 -6.67 -26.70 -21.15
C LYS A 456 -5.24 -27.12 -21.45
N LYS A 457 -4.67 -26.62 -22.54
CA LYS A 457 -3.28 -26.90 -22.94
C LYS A 457 -2.25 -26.42 -21.90
N SER A 458 -2.46 -25.25 -21.29
CA SER A 458 -1.56 -24.70 -20.25
C SER A 458 -1.59 -25.53 -18.97
N VAL A 459 -2.77 -25.98 -18.56
CA VAL A 459 -2.94 -26.86 -17.38
C VAL A 459 -2.30 -28.23 -17.64
N GLU A 460 -2.53 -28.83 -18.81
CA GLU A 460 -1.92 -30.11 -19.20
C GLU A 460 -0.40 -30.08 -19.19
N LEU A 461 0.22 -28.99 -19.67
CA LEU A 461 1.68 -28.83 -19.67
C LEU A 461 2.29 -28.71 -18.26
N ARG A 462 1.54 -28.20 -17.30
CA ARG A 462 2.01 -27.99 -15.92
C ARG A 462 1.72 -29.18 -15.00
N ASN A 463 0.83 -30.10 -15.40
CA ASN A 463 0.47 -31.30 -14.65
C ASN A 463 1.49 -32.46 -14.80
N SER A 464 2.80 -32.21 -14.71
CA SER A 464 3.81 -33.26 -14.71
C SER A 464 4.18 -33.72 -13.29
N ASP A 465 3.86 -35.00 -13.00
CA ASP A 465 4.20 -35.86 -11.86
C ASP A 465 4.06 -35.34 -10.40
N ASP A 466 3.04 -35.87 -9.70
CA ASP A 466 2.80 -35.88 -8.24
C ASP A 466 2.34 -34.60 -7.49
N LYS A 467 1.93 -33.51 -8.18
CA LYS A 467 1.28 -32.34 -7.53
C LYS A 467 -0.24 -32.28 -7.74
N GLU A 468 -0.93 -31.57 -6.85
CA GLU A 468 -2.35 -31.18 -6.98
C GLU A 468 -2.64 -30.58 -8.37
N VAL A 469 -3.87 -30.73 -8.86
CA VAL A 469 -4.31 -30.25 -10.19
C VAL A 469 -3.90 -28.79 -10.39
N ALA A 470 -3.07 -28.53 -11.41
CA ALA A 470 -2.54 -27.20 -11.69
C ALA A 470 -3.67 -26.21 -12.00
N THR A 471 -3.66 -25.08 -11.30
CA THR A 471 -4.67 -24.03 -11.41
C THR A 471 -4.36 -23.11 -12.59
N PRO A 472 -5.34 -22.68 -13.40
CA PRO A 472 -5.09 -21.75 -14.49
C PRO A 472 -4.50 -20.41 -14.01
N LEU A 473 -3.40 -19.97 -14.64
CA LEU A 473 -2.78 -18.67 -14.38
C LEU A 473 -3.28 -17.65 -15.41
N LEU A 474 -3.88 -16.56 -14.91
CA LEU A 474 -4.60 -15.58 -15.72
C LEU A 474 -3.91 -14.20 -15.77
N SER A 475 -2.96 -13.96 -14.86
CA SER A 475 -2.26 -12.68 -14.75
C SER A 475 -1.49 -12.26 -16.01
N PHE A 476 -1.04 -13.20 -16.85
CA PHE A 476 -0.31 -12.92 -18.08
C PHE A 476 -1.07 -11.97 -19.04
N ALA A 477 -2.37 -12.20 -19.23
CA ALA A 477 -3.19 -11.39 -20.12
C ALA A 477 -3.24 -9.91 -19.70
N TRP A 478 -3.08 -9.64 -18.40
CA TRP A 478 -3.24 -8.32 -17.80
C TRP A 478 -1.91 -7.59 -17.59
N VAL A 479 -0.79 -8.15 -18.08
CA VAL A 479 0.48 -7.41 -18.16
C VAL A 479 0.32 -6.14 -19.01
N PRO A 480 -0.28 -6.18 -20.23
CA PRO A 480 -0.63 -5.01 -21.03
C PRO A 480 -2.10 -4.55 -20.81
N ALA A 481 -2.55 -4.47 -19.55
CA ALA A 481 -3.95 -4.17 -19.21
C ALA A 481 -4.49 -2.89 -19.88
N GLU A 482 -3.65 -1.89 -20.09
CA GLU A 482 -3.99 -0.62 -20.71
C GLU A 482 -4.61 -0.81 -22.12
N TYR A 483 -4.11 -1.79 -22.89
CA TYR A 483 -4.60 -2.08 -24.24
C TYR A 483 -5.87 -2.94 -24.25
N LEU A 484 -6.00 -3.90 -23.34
CA LEU A 484 -7.24 -4.70 -23.20
C LEU A 484 -8.42 -3.81 -22.78
N VAL A 485 -8.17 -2.87 -21.88
CA VAL A 485 -9.17 -1.93 -21.40
C VAL A 485 -9.65 -1.01 -22.52
N ARG A 486 -8.73 -0.52 -23.37
CA ARG A 486 -9.08 0.23 -24.59
C ARG A 486 -9.99 -0.56 -25.53
N ILE A 487 -9.65 -1.82 -25.82
CA ILE A 487 -10.46 -2.70 -26.67
C ILE A 487 -11.86 -2.85 -26.08
N LYS A 488 -11.95 -3.14 -24.78
CA LYS A 488 -13.24 -3.34 -24.10
C LYS A 488 -14.10 -2.09 -24.11
N ILE A 489 -13.52 -0.92 -23.84
CA ILE A 489 -14.23 0.36 -23.85
C ILE A 489 -14.73 0.70 -25.25
N ARG A 490 -13.93 0.48 -26.31
CA ARG A 490 -14.36 0.73 -27.71
C ARG A 490 -15.56 -0.13 -28.11
N ARG A 491 -15.69 -1.34 -27.57
CA ARG A 491 -16.84 -2.24 -27.80
C ARG A 491 -18.05 -1.92 -26.92
N ARG A 492 -17.88 -1.11 -25.87
CA ARG A 492 -18.93 -0.73 -24.93
C ARG A 492 -19.76 0.42 -25.49
N ASP A 493 -21.07 0.40 -25.24
CA ASP A 493 -21.95 1.52 -25.59
C ASP A 493 -21.81 2.64 -24.55
N VAL A 494 -20.82 3.51 -24.76
CA VAL A 494 -20.43 4.60 -23.85
C VAL A 494 -21.56 5.63 -23.68
N LYS A 495 -22.46 5.77 -24.67
CA LYS A 495 -23.60 6.70 -24.61
C LYS A 495 -24.59 6.36 -23.50
N LYS A 496 -24.56 5.13 -22.97
CA LYS A 496 -25.41 4.67 -21.86
C LYS A 496 -24.75 4.81 -20.48
N LEU A 497 -23.51 5.30 -20.40
CA LEU A 497 -22.80 5.42 -19.13
C LEU A 497 -23.15 6.72 -18.41
N ASP A 498 -23.42 6.61 -17.11
CA ASP A 498 -23.51 7.76 -16.24
C ASP A 498 -22.10 8.30 -15.94
N MET A 499 -21.69 9.33 -16.68
CA MET A 499 -20.39 9.97 -16.54
C MET A 499 -20.19 10.71 -15.22
N LYS A 500 -21.24 10.84 -14.39
CA LYS A 500 -21.10 11.38 -13.03
C LYS A 500 -20.49 10.37 -12.06
N LYS A 501 -20.50 9.07 -12.40
CA LYS A 501 -19.92 8.03 -11.55
C LYS A 501 -18.38 7.98 -11.71
N PRO A 502 -17.62 7.98 -10.60
CA PRO A 502 -16.15 7.88 -10.65
C PRO A 502 -15.62 6.68 -11.42
N ILE A 503 -16.27 5.52 -11.34
CA ILE A 503 -15.87 4.31 -12.07
C ILE A 503 -15.86 4.51 -13.59
N ASN A 504 -16.68 5.43 -14.12
CA ASN A 504 -16.76 5.70 -15.55
C ASN A 504 -15.81 6.81 -16.01
N SER A 505 -15.06 7.45 -15.10
CA SER A 505 -14.13 8.54 -15.46
C SER A 505 -13.09 8.08 -16.48
N LEU A 506 -12.54 6.88 -16.28
CA LEU A 506 -11.57 6.28 -17.21
C LEU A 506 -12.19 6.05 -18.59
N ALA A 507 -13.44 5.58 -18.65
CA ALA A 507 -14.12 5.38 -19.93
C ALA A 507 -14.35 6.71 -20.65
N GLY A 508 -14.78 7.76 -19.93
CA GLY A 508 -14.90 9.11 -20.48
C GLY A 508 -13.56 9.64 -21.00
N TYR A 509 -12.49 9.53 -20.21
CA TYR A 509 -11.15 9.97 -20.57
C TYR A 509 -10.60 9.29 -21.83
N LEU A 510 -10.85 7.98 -21.97
CA LEU A 510 -10.34 7.22 -23.09
C LEU A 510 -11.15 7.48 -24.37
N VAL A 511 -12.47 7.61 -24.31
CA VAL A 511 -13.34 7.71 -25.50
C VAL A 511 -12.97 8.83 -26.45
N ASP A 512 -12.50 9.95 -25.93
CA ASP A 512 -12.06 11.08 -26.76
C ASP A 512 -10.66 10.87 -27.38
N LYS A 513 -10.00 9.74 -27.09
CA LYS A 513 -8.60 9.44 -27.42
C LYS A 513 -8.35 8.09 -28.12
N ILE A 514 -9.35 7.20 -28.25
CA ILE A 514 -9.23 5.84 -28.86
C ILE A 514 -9.93 5.65 -30.19
#